data_AF-V3ZJU4-F1
#
_entry.id   AF-V3ZJU4-F1
#
_cell.length_a   1.000
_cell.length_b   1.000
_cell.length_c   1.000
_cell.angle_alpha   90.00
_cell.angle_beta   90.00
_cell.angle_gamma   90.00
#
_symmetry.space_group_name_H-M   'P 1'
#
loop_
_entity.id
_entity.type
_entity.pdbx_description
1 polymer ?
#
loop_
_entity_poly.entity_id
_entity_poly.type
_entity_poly.pdbx_seq_one_letter_code
_entity_poly.pdbx_strand_id
1 'polypeptide(L)'
;METTSTKRIDTNLLLQTASTTGSKRPLVILFSWLLAKDRHIAKYRNLYTSQGFDVLSIRVSPTEVLQPKKAQDVIKKTLGILQEAEQKLKPLVIHGFSVGGYVCGEMMVELEKNAEKYFDVRQRLLGQIFDSPVDYEGVPTGFANVLSNNKMIQKLLKVSIESYLKLFKNSVTKYYMASSEAFHNNSLELPSLMLYSRADPIGVDKNIETVMKKWKAKGLPVQTRCWQNTPHVSHFHHHPDEYVESILTFMDSIGLGSVHTPNKDIFEEEKEKFTSKMRN
;
A
#
# COMPACT_ATOMS: atom_id res chain seq x y z
N MET A 1 4.45 -25.57 -14.07
CA MET A 1 4.64 -24.11 -13.96
C MET A 1 3.28 -23.47 -14.21
N GLU A 2 2.58 -23.10 -13.14
CA GLU A 2 1.37 -22.30 -13.28
C GLU A 2 1.79 -20.87 -13.67
N THR A 3 1.52 -20.47 -14.90
CA THR A 3 1.96 -19.17 -15.44
C THR A 3 0.97 -18.08 -15.05
N THR A 4 1.38 -17.16 -14.17
CA THR A 4 0.63 -15.93 -13.91
C THR A 4 0.65 -15.06 -15.15
N SER A 5 -0.45 -14.38 -15.48
CA SER A 5 -0.49 -13.44 -16.60
C SER A 5 -0.24 -12.01 -16.12
N THR A 6 0.50 -11.21 -16.89
CA THR A 6 0.76 -9.80 -16.57
C THR A 6 0.33 -8.91 -17.72
N LYS A 7 -0.52 -7.92 -17.43
CA LYS A 7 -0.99 -6.91 -18.37
C LYS A 7 -0.61 -5.52 -17.86
N ARG A 8 0.21 -4.79 -18.63
CA ARG A 8 0.49 -3.38 -18.37
C ARG A 8 -0.69 -2.56 -18.91
N ILE A 9 -1.42 -1.90 -18.01
CA ILE A 9 -2.60 -1.08 -18.37
C ILE A 9 -2.18 0.37 -18.64
N ASP A 10 -1.13 0.84 -17.95
CA ASP A 10 -0.52 2.14 -18.17
C ASP A 10 0.96 2.11 -17.72
N THR A 11 1.65 3.23 -17.90
CA THR A 11 3.02 3.48 -17.43
C THR A 11 3.19 3.18 -15.94
N ASN A 12 2.17 3.50 -15.13
CA ASN A 12 2.14 3.33 -13.68
C ASN A 12 1.16 2.23 -13.20
N LEU A 13 0.37 1.60 -14.08
CA LEU A 13 -0.62 0.58 -13.72
C LEU A 13 -0.30 -0.77 -14.35
N LEU A 14 -0.22 -1.81 -13.51
CA LEU A 14 0.06 -3.17 -13.94
C LEU A 14 -0.86 -4.14 -13.21
N LEU A 15 -1.59 -4.96 -13.96
CA LEU A 15 -2.43 -6.03 -13.45
C LEU A 15 -1.69 -7.36 -13.62
N GLN A 16 -1.47 -8.05 -12.50
CA GLN A 16 -0.96 -9.42 -12.47
C GLN A 16 -2.10 -10.34 -12.04
N THR A 17 -2.36 -11.35 -12.86
CA THR A 17 -3.47 -12.27 -12.73
C THR A 17 -2.95 -13.62 -12.25
N ALA A 18 -3.51 -14.15 -11.17
CA ALA A 18 -3.14 -15.48 -10.66
C ALA A 18 -3.45 -16.59 -11.68
N SER A 19 -2.81 -17.73 -11.57
CA SER A 19 -3.01 -18.86 -12.49
C SER A 19 -4.22 -19.73 -12.17
N THR A 20 -4.69 -19.70 -10.93
CA THR A 20 -5.79 -20.55 -10.46
C THR A 20 -7.11 -20.18 -11.15
N THR A 21 -7.85 -21.19 -11.58
CA THR A 21 -9.17 -21.03 -12.24
C THR A 21 -10.25 -20.88 -11.18
N GLY A 22 -10.73 -19.66 -10.97
CA GLY A 22 -11.88 -19.37 -10.10
C GLY A 22 -12.53 -18.03 -10.48
N SER A 23 -13.86 -18.01 -10.63
CA SER A 23 -14.59 -16.83 -11.10
C SER A 23 -14.72 -15.68 -10.09
N LYS A 24 -14.24 -15.86 -8.85
CA LYS A 24 -14.39 -14.90 -7.73
C LYS A 24 -13.09 -14.62 -6.98
N ARG A 25 -11.94 -14.65 -7.65
CA ARG A 25 -10.65 -14.37 -6.99
C ARG A 25 -10.62 -12.95 -6.43
N PRO A 26 -10.18 -12.75 -5.18
CA PRO A 26 -9.96 -11.43 -4.64
C PRO A 26 -8.86 -10.69 -5.40
N LEU A 27 -8.92 -9.36 -5.38
CA LEU A 27 -7.94 -8.48 -6.00
C LEU A 27 -7.32 -7.55 -4.96
N VAL A 28 -5.99 -7.48 -4.94
CA VAL A 28 -5.24 -6.51 -4.15
C VAL A 28 -4.95 -5.26 -4.99
N ILE A 29 -5.34 -4.10 -4.47
CA ILE A 29 -4.97 -2.79 -4.98
C ILE A 29 -3.69 -2.39 -4.25
N LEU A 30 -2.55 -2.49 -4.94
CA LEU A 30 -1.23 -2.33 -4.34
C LEU A 30 -0.64 -0.96 -4.70
N PHE A 31 -0.66 -0.03 -3.74
CA PHE A 31 0.00 1.27 -3.87
C PHE A 31 1.47 1.15 -3.48
N SER A 32 2.37 1.30 -4.45
CA SER A 32 3.80 1.23 -4.19
C SER A 32 4.29 2.43 -3.37
N TRP A 33 5.45 2.29 -2.75
CA TRP A 33 6.17 3.45 -2.24
C TRP A 33 6.74 4.29 -3.40
N LEU A 34 7.24 5.48 -3.06
CA LEU A 34 7.76 6.46 -4.01
C LEU A 34 8.96 5.90 -4.80
N LEU A 35 8.91 6.05 -6.14
CA LEU A 35 9.98 5.62 -7.05
C LEU A 35 10.31 4.12 -6.99
N ALA A 36 9.40 3.29 -6.50
CA ALA A 36 9.58 1.85 -6.50
C ALA A 36 9.84 1.32 -7.92
N LYS A 37 10.90 0.51 -8.05
CA LYS A 37 11.17 -0.27 -9.25
C LYS A 37 10.26 -1.49 -9.26
N ASP A 38 9.88 -1.95 -10.45
CA ASP A 38 9.00 -3.11 -10.60
C ASP A 38 9.52 -4.34 -9.84
N ARG A 39 10.83 -4.61 -9.90
CA ARG A 39 11.48 -5.70 -9.15
C ARG A 39 11.25 -5.65 -7.63
N HIS A 40 11.04 -4.47 -7.05
CA HIS A 40 10.80 -4.36 -5.61
C HIS A 40 9.36 -4.71 -5.26
N ILE A 41 8.41 -4.44 -6.16
CA ILE A 41 6.98 -4.73 -6.00
C ILE A 41 6.66 -6.17 -6.40
N ALA A 42 7.43 -6.74 -7.32
CA ALA A 42 7.25 -8.10 -7.85
C ALA A 42 7.09 -9.15 -6.74
N LYS A 43 7.91 -9.10 -5.69
CA LYS A 43 7.83 -10.04 -4.56
C LYS A 43 6.47 -10.02 -3.84
N TYR A 44 5.85 -8.83 -3.73
CA TYR A 44 4.56 -8.68 -3.07
C TYR A 44 3.43 -9.12 -4.00
N ARG A 45 3.56 -8.87 -5.31
CA ARG A 45 2.64 -9.45 -6.30
C ARG A 45 2.68 -10.97 -6.26
N ASN A 46 3.88 -11.55 -6.23
CA ASN A 46 4.09 -13.00 -6.17
C ASN A 46 3.48 -13.60 -4.92
N LEU A 47 3.72 -12.98 -3.75
CA LEU A 47 3.08 -13.35 -2.48
C LEU A 47 1.56 -13.49 -2.66
N TYR A 48 0.89 -12.45 -3.16
CA TYR A 48 -0.56 -12.48 -3.35
C TYR A 48 -1.03 -13.46 -4.44
N THR A 49 -0.34 -13.50 -5.58
CA THR A 49 -0.71 -14.42 -6.67
C THR A 49 -0.52 -15.89 -6.30
N SER A 50 0.44 -16.20 -5.42
CA SER A 50 0.61 -17.55 -4.87
C SER A 50 -0.54 -17.97 -3.96
N GLN A 51 -1.24 -17.00 -3.36
CA GLN A 51 -2.52 -17.21 -2.66
C GLN A 51 -3.72 -17.06 -3.60
N GLY A 52 -3.53 -17.06 -4.92
CA GLY A 52 -4.63 -16.93 -5.89
C GLY A 52 -5.33 -15.57 -5.96
N PHE A 53 -4.72 -14.49 -5.44
CA PHE A 53 -5.22 -13.13 -5.60
C PHE A 53 -4.72 -12.54 -6.92
N ASP A 54 -5.56 -11.76 -7.59
CA ASP A 54 -5.10 -10.84 -8.62
C ASP A 54 -4.50 -9.59 -7.96
N VAL A 55 -3.56 -8.91 -8.62
CA VAL A 55 -2.88 -7.74 -8.06
C VAL A 55 -2.83 -6.62 -9.07
N LEU A 56 -3.55 -5.53 -8.78
CA LEU A 56 -3.44 -4.26 -9.50
C LEU A 56 -2.41 -3.39 -8.80
N SER A 57 -1.20 -3.31 -9.34
CA SER A 57 -0.12 -2.48 -8.81
C SER A 57 -0.14 -1.08 -9.41
N ILE A 58 -0.07 -0.08 -8.52
CA ILE A 58 -0.01 1.33 -8.85
C ILE A 58 1.35 1.86 -8.41
N ARG A 59 2.18 2.23 -9.38
CA ARG A 59 3.49 2.84 -9.13
C ARG A 59 3.34 4.32 -8.86
N VAL A 60 3.82 4.77 -7.72
CA VAL A 60 3.73 6.18 -7.32
C VAL A 60 4.99 6.94 -7.73
N SER A 61 4.80 8.00 -8.50
CA SER A 61 5.82 8.93 -8.98
C SER A 61 5.84 10.23 -8.17
N PRO A 62 6.96 10.98 -8.15
CA PRO A 62 7.01 12.29 -7.50
C PRO A 62 5.98 13.26 -8.05
N THR A 63 5.69 13.22 -9.35
CA THR A 63 4.71 14.12 -9.98
C THR A 63 3.30 13.92 -9.42
N GLU A 64 2.88 12.67 -9.19
CA GLU A 64 1.57 12.38 -8.60
C GLU A 64 1.51 12.83 -7.14
N VAL A 65 2.59 12.67 -6.37
CA VAL A 65 2.68 13.15 -4.99
C VAL A 65 2.65 14.68 -4.93
N LEU A 66 3.33 15.37 -5.85
CA LEU A 66 3.44 16.83 -5.88
C LEU A 66 2.22 17.53 -6.50
N GLN A 67 1.40 16.80 -7.26
CA GLN A 67 0.25 17.37 -7.97
C GLN A 67 -1.01 16.54 -7.66
N PRO A 68 -1.85 16.96 -6.71
CA PRO A 68 -3.04 16.18 -6.31
C PRO A 68 -3.99 15.86 -7.46
N LYS A 69 -4.09 16.74 -8.47
CA LYS A 69 -4.87 16.44 -9.69
C LYS A 69 -4.35 15.20 -10.42
N LYS A 70 -3.02 15.01 -10.52
CA LYS A 70 -2.42 13.83 -11.14
C LYS A 70 -2.64 12.58 -10.30
N ALA A 71 -2.51 12.67 -8.98
CA ALA A 71 -2.89 11.56 -8.10
C ALA A 71 -4.36 11.16 -8.32
N GLN A 72 -5.26 12.14 -8.34
CA GLN A 72 -6.69 11.93 -8.58
C GLN A 72 -6.99 11.33 -9.96
N ASP A 73 -6.27 11.72 -11.02
CA ASP A 73 -6.41 11.12 -12.35
C ASP A 73 -6.05 9.61 -12.31
N VAL A 74 -4.99 9.25 -11.61
CA VAL A 74 -4.56 7.85 -11.43
C VAL A 74 -5.57 7.07 -10.58
N ILE A 75 -6.10 7.67 -9.52
CA ILE A 75 -7.17 7.07 -8.70
C ILE A 75 -8.42 6.82 -9.55
N LYS A 76 -8.89 7.80 -10.32
CA LYS A 76 -10.06 7.65 -11.20
C LYS A 76 -9.87 6.56 -12.23
N LYS A 77 -8.67 6.47 -12.82
CA LYS A 77 -8.32 5.39 -13.75
C LYS A 77 -8.34 4.03 -13.06
N THR A 78 -7.78 3.95 -11.86
CA THR A 78 -7.80 2.73 -11.02
C THR A 78 -9.23 2.30 -10.71
N LEU A 79 -10.07 3.22 -10.23
CA LEU A 79 -11.48 2.96 -9.95
C LEU A 79 -12.25 2.53 -11.22
N GLY A 80 -11.97 3.14 -12.37
CA GLY A 80 -12.53 2.73 -13.66
C GLY A 80 -12.21 1.28 -14.01
N ILE A 81 -10.96 0.84 -13.83
CA ILE A 81 -10.53 -0.56 -14.05
C ILE A 81 -11.29 -1.50 -13.10
N LEU A 82 -11.50 -1.10 -11.84
CA LEU A 82 -12.23 -1.91 -10.86
C LEU A 82 -13.73 -2.07 -11.18
N GLN A 83 -14.28 -1.22 -12.05
CA GLN A 83 -15.66 -1.29 -12.53
C GLN A 83 -15.80 -2.09 -13.84
N GLU A 84 -14.70 -2.44 -14.51
CA GLU A 84 -14.72 -3.29 -15.70
C GLU A 84 -15.31 -4.67 -15.37
N ALA A 85 -16.00 -5.29 -16.35
CA ALA A 85 -16.71 -6.54 -16.15
C ALA A 85 -15.83 -7.67 -15.59
N GLU A 86 -14.56 -7.71 -15.98
CA GLU A 86 -13.57 -8.69 -15.50
C GLU A 86 -13.23 -8.54 -14.01
N GLN A 87 -13.44 -7.35 -13.42
CA GLN A 87 -13.06 -7.03 -12.04
C GLN A 87 -14.26 -6.78 -11.13
N LYS A 88 -15.45 -6.51 -11.69
CA LYS A 88 -16.66 -6.03 -11.00
C LYS A 88 -17.19 -6.94 -9.88
N LEU A 89 -16.84 -8.22 -9.88
CA LEU A 89 -17.29 -9.19 -8.87
C LEU A 89 -16.22 -9.57 -7.84
N LYS A 90 -15.01 -9.03 -7.97
CA LYS A 90 -13.89 -9.41 -7.11
C LYS A 90 -13.97 -8.69 -5.77
N PRO A 91 -13.85 -9.41 -4.64
CA PRO A 91 -13.52 -8.80 -3.36
C PRO A 91 -12.22 -8.01 -3.48
N LEU A 92 -12.14 -6.87 -2.82
CA LEU A 92 -11.04 -5.94 -2.93
C LEU A 92 -10.35 -5.76 -1.58
N VAL A 93 -9.02 -5.74 -1.60
CA VAL A 93 -8.19 -5.37 -0.45
C VAL A 93 -7.18 -4.32 -0.88
N ILE A 94 -6.98 -3.31 -0.06
CA ILE A 94 -5.95 -2.29 -0.31
C ILE A 94 -4.66 -2.72 0.38
N HIS A 95 -3.51 -2.55 -0.28
CA HIS A 95 -2.20 -2.62 0.34
C HIS A 95 -1.37 -1.39 -0.04
N GLY A 96 -1.16 -0.48 0.93
CA GLY A 96 -0.36 0.72 0.73
C GLY A 96 1.00 0.65 1.43
N PHE A 97 2.07 0.96 0.70
CA PHE A 97 3.42 1.11 1.26
C PHE A 97 3.81 2.59 1.36
N SER A 98 4.34 3.05 2.50
CA SER A 98 4.87 4.42 2.62
C SER A 98 3.84 5.48 2.19
N VAL A 99 4.16 6.32 1.21
CA VAL A 99 3.26 7.29 0.55
C VAL A 99 1.97 6.67 -0.01
N GLY A 100 1.87 5.35 -0.08
CA GLY A 100 0.62 4.62 -0.32
C GLY A 100 -0.47 4.96 0.72
N GLY A 101 -0.13 5.41 1.92
CA GLY A 101 -1.08 5.97 2.88
C GLY A 101 -1.79 7.23 2.35
N TYR A 102 -1.01 8.21 1.86
CA TYR A 102 -1.55 9.39 1.16
C TYR A 102 -2.39 9.01 -0.07
N VAL A 103 -1.90 8.10 -0.92
CA VAL A 103 -2.63 7.70 -2.12
C VAL A 103 -3.94 6.99 -1.77
N CYS A 104 -3.94 6.18 -0.71
CA CYS A 104 -5.15 5.57 -0.17
C CYS A 104 -6.14 6.62 0.32
N GLY A 105 -5.69 7.65 1.04
CA GLY A 105 -6.53 8.77 1.45
C GLY A 105 -7.17 9.50 0.27
N GLU A 106 -6.43 9.74 -0.81
CA GLU A 106 -6.98 10.33 -2.04
C GLU A 106 -8.03 9.42 -2.71
N MET A 107 -7.85 8.08 -2.65
CA MET A 107 -8.86 7.12 -3.08
C MET A 107 -10.12 7.20 -2.24
N MET A 108 -9.99 7.28 -0.90
CA MET A 108 -11.12 7.42 0.01
C MET A 108 -11.92 8.69 -0.30
N VAL A 109 -11.24 9.83 -0.50
CA VAL A 109 -11.89 11.11 -0.86
C VAL A 109 -12.67 10.99 -2.18
N GLU A 110 -12.11 10.36 -3.21
CA GLU A 110 -12.80 10.19 -4.50
C GLU A 110 -14.00 9.24 -4.39
N LEU A 111 -13.89 8.18 -3.58
CA LEU A 111 -14.97 7.22 -3.29
C LEU A 111 -16.10 7.85 -2.47
N GLU A 112 -15.82 8.80 -1.57
CA GLU A 112 -16.83 9.55 -0.83
C GLU A 112 -17.51 10.59 -1.71
N LYS A 113 -16.72 11.37 -2.44
CA LYS A 113 -17.22 12.44 -3.29
C LYS A 113 -18.14 11.93 -4.41
N ASN A 114 -17.89 10.73 -4.92
CA ASN A 114 -18.66 10.11 -6.00
C ASN A 114 -19.29 8.78 -5.54
N ALA A 115 -19.89 8.78 -4.35
CA ALA A 115 -20.41 7.57 -3.70
C ALA A 115 -21.36 6.75 -4.57
N GLU A 116 -22.29 7.39 -5.30
CA GLU A 116 -23.22 6.69 -6.20
C GLU A 116 -22.48 6.00 -7.35
N LYS A 117 -21.52 6.71 -7.96
CA LYS A 117 -20.76 6.19 -9.10
C LYS A 117 -19.95 4.96 -8.71
N TYR A 118 -19.31 4.98 -7.54
CA TYR A 118 -18.41 3.92 -7.07
C TYR A 118 -19.02 3.04 -5.97
N PHE A 119 -20.35 3.03 -5.86
CA PHE A 119 -21.05 2.24 -4.85
C PHE A 119 -20.63 0.77 -4.90
N ASP A 120 -20.55 0.19 -6.11
CA ASP A 120 -20.13 -1.20 -6.30
C ASP A 120 -18.70 -1.48 -5.81
N VAL A 121 -17.78 -0.53 -5.99
CA VAL A 121 -16.38 -0.65 -5.56
C VAL A 121 -16.32 -0.61 -4.03
N ARG A 122 -17.04 0.34 -3.41
CA ARG A 122 -17.11 0.47 -1.95
C ARG A 122 -17.61 -0.81 -1.28
N GLN A 123 -18.68 -1.42 -1.81
CA GLN A 123 -19.27 -2.64 -1.26
C GLN A 123 -18.35 -3.86 -1.34
N ARG A 124 -17.32 -3.82 -2.19
CA ARG A 124 -16.38 -4.95 -2.38
C ARG A 124 -15.09 -4.77 -1.60
N LEU A 125 -14.80 -3.59 -1.05
CA LEU A 125 -13.63 -3.36 -0.21
C LEU A 125 -13.84 -4.05 1.14
N LEU A 126 -13.01 -5.04 1.45
CA LEU A 126 -13.14 -5.87 2.65
C LEU A 126 -12.10 -5.55 3.73
N GLY A 127 -10.99 -4.92 3.35
CA GLY A 127 -9.91 -4.62 4.28
C GLY A 127 -8.81 -3.78 3.65
N GLN A 128 -7.91 -3.30 4.51
CA GLN A 128 -6.75 -2.51 4.10
C GLN A 128 -5.51 -2.87 4.92
N ILE A 129 -4.36 -2.87 4.25
CA ILE A 129 -3.07 -3.23 4.81
C ILE A 129 -2.13 -2.05 4.56
N PHE A 130 -1.41 -1.63 5.59
CA PHE A 130 -0.43 -0.56 5.47
C PHE A 130 0.93 -1.01 5.99
N ASP A 131 1.94 -0.90 5.14
CA ASP A 131 3.35 -1.13 5.46
C ASP A 131 4.07 0.22 5.54
N SER A 132 4.44 0.57 6.78
CA SER A 132 5.08 1.84 7.13
C SER A 132 4.40 3.06 6.48
N PRO A 133 3.09 3.27 6.64
CA PRO A 133 2.39 4.34 5.94
C PRO A 133 2.94 5.72 6.31
N VAL A 134 2.97 6.60 5.32
CA VAL A 134 3.29 8.02 5.44
C VAL A 134 2.15 8.80 4.81
N ASP A 135 1.62 9.76 5.55
CA ASP A 135 0.61 10.70 5.11
C ASP A 135 1.11 12.15 5.27
N TYR A 136 0.25 13.14 5.08
CA TYR A 136 0.61 14.55 5.19
C TYR A 136 1.11 14.95 6.59
N GLU A 137 0.51 14.42 7.66
CA GLU A 137 0.92 14.72 9.05
C GLU A 137 2.23 14.02 9.44
N GLY A 138 2.61 12.96 8.71
CA GLY A 138 3.75 12.10 9.00
C GLY A 138 5.13 12.59 8.56
N VAL A 139 5.33 13.83 8.08
CA VAL A 139 6.67 14.36 7.74
C VAL A 139 7.14 15.35 8.82
N PRO A 140 7.97 14.94 9.79
CA PRO A 140 8.50 15.86 10.78
C PRO A 140 9.34 16.95 10.12
N THR A 141 9.25 18.16 10.66
CA THR A 141 10.17 19.27 10.39
C THR A 141 11.59 18.82 10.76
N GLY A 142 12.38 18.35 9.77
CA GLY A 142 13.74 17.83 9.97
C GLY A 142 14.03 16.44 9.40
N PHE A 143 13.03 15.78 8.82
CA PHE A 143 13.09 14.43 8.24
C PHE A 143 14.29 14.18 7.30
N ALA A 144 14.66 15.16 6.48
CA ALA A 144 15.76 15.01 5.52
C ALA A 144 17.15 14.80 6.14
N ASN A 145 17.35 15.20 7.40
CA ASN A 145 18.64 15.04 8.09
C ASN A 145 18.85 13.60 8.60
N VAL A 146 17.80 12.77 8.66
CA VAL A 146 17.81 11.44 9.29
C VAL A 146 17.93 10.29 8.25
N LEU A 147 17.71 10.58 6.96
CA LEU A 147 17.45 9.57 5.92
C LEU A 147 18.68 8.96 5.23
N SER A 148 19.86 9.54 5.36
CA SER A 148 21.05 9.02 4.66
C SER A 148 22.32 9.66 5.22
N ASN A 149 23.43 8.93 5.34
CA ASN A 149 24.73 9.55 5.63
C ASN A 149 25.35 10.25 4.39
N ASN A 150 24.71 10.14 3.22
CA ASN A 150 25.15 10.81 2.00
C ASN A 150 24.62 12.26 1.96
N LYS A 151 25.52 13.22 2.19
CA LYS A 151 25.23 14.65 2.26
C LYS A 151 24.54 15.21 1.00
N MET A 152 24.75 14.61 -0.17
CA MET A 152 24.09 15.05 -1.41
C MET A 152 22.61 14.63 -1.43
N ILE A 153 22.31 13.40 -1.00
CA ILE A 153 20.94 12.86 -0.93
C ILE A 153 20.15 13.57 0.18
N GLN A 154 20.77 13.82 1.34
CA GLN A 154 20.17 14.66 2.39
C GLN A 154 19.82 16.06 1.86
N LYS A 155 20.74 16.72 1.15
CA LYS A 155 20.54 18.07 0.62
C LYS A 155 19.41 18.09 -0.42
N LEU A 156 19.34 17.08 -1.30
CA LEU A 156 18.27 16.96 -2.28
C LEU A 156 16.91 16.72 -1.61
N LEU A 157 16.81 15.77 -0.68
CA LEU A 157 15.58 15.48 0.06
C LEU A 157 15.11 16.67 0.90
N LYS A 158 16.05 17.36 1.56
CA LYS A 158 15.79 18.56 2.35
C LYS A 158 15.26 19.69 1.48
N VAL A 159 15.92 19.98 0.36
CA VAL A 159 15.46 21.00 -0.59
C VAL A 159 14.10 20.63 -1.19
N SER A 160 13.86 19.35 -1.51
CA SER A 160 12.58 18.89 -2.05
C SER A 160 11.44 19.02 -1.03
N ILE A 161 11.65 18.58 0.22
CA ILE A 161 10.65 18.68 1.30
C ILE A 161 10.43 20.14 1.71
N GLU A 162 11.48 20.92 1.91
CA GLU A 162 11.37 22.33 2.31
C GLU A 162 10.78 23.21 1.21
N SER A 163 11.10 22.95 -0.05
CA SER A 163 10.47 23.63 -1.20
C SER A 163 9.01 23.21 -1.36
N TYR A 164 8.69 21.93 -1.10
CA TYR A 164 7.33 21.40 -1.07
C TYR A 164 6.49 21.97 0.09
N LEU A 165 7.08 22.24 1.25
CA LEU A 165 6.37 22.90 2.34
C LEU A 165 6.23 24.42 2.11
N LYS A 166 7.18 25.05 1.39
CA LYS A 166 7.15 26.50 1.08
C LYS A 166 6.22 26.87 -0.06
N LEU A 167 6.16 26.08 -1.14
CA LEU A 167 5.43 26.44 -2.36
C LEU A 167 3.91 26.19 -2.26
N PHE A 168 3.46 25.38 -1.30
CA PHE A 168 2.11 24.80 -1.32
C PHE A 168 1.17 25.35 -0.24
N LYS A 169 1.57 26.39 0.50
CA LYS A 169 0.98 26.83 1.78
C LYS A 169 -0.55 26.91 1.87
N ASN A 170 -1.31 27.32 0.83
CA ASN A 170 -2.75 27.62 1.04
C ASN A 170 -3.75 26.85 0.14
N SER A 171 -3.55 26.67 -1.17
CA SER A 171 -4.61 26.10 -2.05
C SER A 171 -4.49 24.60 -2.35
N VAL A 172 -3.29 24.03 -2.20
CA VAL A 172 -3.01 22.61 -2.46
C VAL A 172 -3.06 21.80 -1.16
N THR A 173 -2.69 22.42 -0.03
CA THR A 173 -2.81 21.86 1.32
C THR A 173 -4.16 21.22 1.59
N LYS A 174 -5.26 21.80 1.10
CA LYS A 174 -6.61 21.25 1.31
C LYS A 174 -6.79 19.83 0.77
N TYR A 175 -6.13 19.47 -0.34
CA TYR A 175 -6.22 18.10 -0.89
C TYR A 175 -5.45 17.13 -0.01
N TYR A 176 -4.24 17.50 0.40
CA TYR A 176 -3.43 16.71 1.33
C TYR A 176 -4.09 16.56 2.70
N MET A 177 -4.71 17.62 3.21
CA MET A 177 -5.49 17.58 4.46
C MET A 177 -6.72 16.69 4.32
N ALA A 178 -7.48 16.79 3.22
CA ALA A 178 -8.64 15.92 3.00
C ALA A 178 -8.23 14.44 2.88
N SER A 179 -7.14 14.15 2.17
CA SER A 179 -6.58 12.80 2.09
C SER A 179 -6.10 12.28 3.44
N SER A 180 -5.33 13.09 4.18
CA SER A 180 -4.87 12.75 5.53
C SER A 180 -6.03 12.56 6.50
N GLU A 181 -7.04 13.43 6.46
CA GLU A 181 -8.24 13.32 7.27
C GLU A 181 -9.00 12.03 6.95
N ALA A 182 -9.22 11.71 5.67
CA ALA A 182 -9.88 10.48 5.25
C ALA A 182 -9.12 9.23 5.71
N PHE A 183 -7.79 9.22 5.57
CA PHE A 183 -6.92 8.15 6.08
C PHE A 183 -6.99 8.04 7.61
N HIS A 184 -6.78 9.14 8.34
CA HIS A 184 -6.80 9.17 9.82
C HIS A 184 -8.18 8.82 10.37
N ASN A 185 -9.24 9.08 9.62
CA ASN A 185 -10.60 8.70 9.99
C ASN A 185 -10.95 7.27 9.62
N ASN A 186 -10.18 6.60 8.76
CA ASN A 186 -10.61 5.37 8.08
C ASN A 186 -12.01 5.56 7.52
N SER A 187 -12.14 6.50 6.59
CA SER A 187 -13.40 6.93 5.97
C SER A 187 -14.22 5.80 5.33
N LEU A 188 -13.59 4.65 5.05
CA LEU A 188 -14.25 3.47 4.52
C LEU A 188 -14.67 2.48 5.61
N GLU A 189 -14.31 2.73 6.88
CA GLU A 189 -14.62 1.92 8.05
C GLU A 189 -14.18 0.44 7.91
N LEU A 190 -13.03 0.23 7.26
CA LEU A 190 -12.54 -1.12 6.94
C LEU A 190 -11.69 -1.70 8.09
N PRO A 191 -11.73 -3.03 8.29
CA PRO A 191 -10.70 -3.73 9.05
C PRO A 191 -9.30 -3.42 8.49
N SER A 192 -8.34 -3.22 9.39
CA SER A 192 -6.99 -2.79 9.01
C SER A 192 -5.89 -3.70 9.58
N LEU A 193 -4.84 -3.94 8.81
CA LEU A 193 -3.55 -4.45 9.30
C LEU A 193 -2.47 -3.38 9.17
N MET A 194 -1.75 -3.14 10.26
CA MET A 194 -0.66 -2.17 10.32
C MET A 194 0.70 -2.86 10.56
N LEU A 195 1.61 -2.73 9.60
CA LEU A 195 2.95 -3.31 9.60
C LEU A 195 3.96 -2.16 9.72
N TYR A 196 4.75 -2.11 10.80
CA TYR A 196 5.70 -1.01 11.03
C TYR A 196 6.84 -1.39 11.96
N SER A 197 7.78 -0.48 12.20
CA SER A 197 8.98 -0.71 12.99
C SER A 197 9.31 0.45 13.91
N ARG A 198 9.83 0.16 15.11
CA ARG A 198 10.33 1.17 16.06
C ARG A 198 11.57 1.90 15.54
N ALA A 199 12.32 1.28 14.64
CA ALA A 199 13.52 1.87 14.03
C ALA A 199 13.24 2.57 12.69
N ASP A 200 11.99 2.63 12.23
CA ASP A 200 11.65 3.32 10.99
C ASP A 200 11.66 4.84 11.19
N PRO A 201 12.63 5.57 10.60
CA PRO A 201 12.70 7.02 10.77
C PRO A 201 11.65 7.77 9.94
N ILE A 202 10.96 7.07 9.03
CA ILE A 202 10.02 7.61 8.05
C ILE A 202 8.58 7.35 8.49
N GLY A 203 8.21 6.09 8.59
CA GLY A 203 6.93 5.64 9.13
C GLY A 203 7.00 5.65 10.65
N VAL A 204 7.02 6.84 11.25
CA VAL A 204 7.23 7.00 12.70
C VAL A 204 6.15 6.25 13.46
N ASP A 205 6.59 5.28 14.26
CA ASP A 205 5.75 4.38 15.05
C ASP A 205 4.67 5.10 15.87
N LYS A 206 5.03 6.18 16.56
CA LYS A 206 4.08 6.97 17.39
C LYS A 206 2.93 7.57 16.57
N ASN A 207 3.20 8.01 15.35
CA ASN A 207 2.16 8.57 14.48
C ASN A 207 1.22 7.46 14.03
N ILE A 208 1.78 6.32 13.61
CA ILE A 208 1.04 5.13 13.22
C ILE A 208 0.17 4.61 14.39
N GLU A 209 0.71 4.54 15.59
CA GLU A 209 -0.03 4.12 16.80
C GLU A 209 -1.15 5.08 17.18
N THR A 210 -0.96 6.39 16.95
CA THR A 210 -2.01 7.40 17.16
C THR A 210 -3.19 7.15 16.22
N VAL A 211 -2.92 6.89 14.94
CA VAL A 211 -3.95 6.54 13.94
C VAL A 211 -4.65 5.23 14.33
N MET A 212 -3.90 4.19 14.68
CA MET A 212 -4.49 2.91 15.12
C MET A 212 -5.37 3.08 16.35
N LYS A 213 -4.95 3.89 17.34
CA LYS A 213 -5.74 4.18 18.54
C LYS A 213 -7.05 4.86 18.18
N LYS A 214 -7.03 5.81 17.24
CA LYS A 214 -8.23 6.49 16.73
C LYS A 214 -9.19 5.50 16.06
N TRP A 215 -8.70 4.59 15.23
CA TRP A 215 -9.53 3.56 14.59
C TRP A 215 -10.12 2.57 15.60
N LYS A 216 -9.32 2.10 16.57
CA LYS A 216 -9.80 1.23 17.66
C LYS A 216 -10.86 1.91 18.52
N ALA A 217 -10.71 3.22 18.80
CA ALA A 217 -11.71 3.99 19.55
C ALA A 217 -13.04 4.12 18.80
N LYS A 218 -13.05 4.00 17.46
CA LYS A 218 -14.27 3.89 16.64
C LYS A 218 -14.87 2.48 16.60
N GLY A 219 -14.24 1.50 17.25
CA GLY A 219 -14.68 0.10 17.22
C GLY A 219 -14.24 -0.68 15.97
N LEU A 220 -13.33 -0.13 15.16
CA LEU A 220 -12.86 -0.81 13.95
C LEU A 220 -11.84 -1.91 14.30
N PRO A 221 -11.90 -3.10 13.65
CA PRO A 221 -10.89 -4.14 13.84
C PRO A 221 -9.53 -3.68 13.31
N VAL A 222 -8.51 -3.70 14.18
CA VAL A 222 -7.13 -3.32 13.82
C VAL A 222 -6.16 -4.37 14.31
N GLN A 223 -5.56 -5.10 13.37
CA GLN A 223 -4.42 -5.98 13.59
C GLN A 223 -3.11 -5.21 13.41
N THR A 224 -2.04 -5.67 14.05
CA THR A 224 -0.74 -5.02 13.95
C THR A 224 0.42 -5.98 14.12
N ARG A 225 1.50 -5.74 13.37
CA ARG A 225 2.82 -6.30 13.62
C ARG A 225 3.83 -5.15 13.69
N CYS A 226 4.54 -5.08 14.81
CA CYS A 226 5.57 -4.07 15.06
C CYS A 226 6.92 -4.76 15.27
N TRP A 227 7.89 -4.48 14.40
CA TRP A 227 9.27 -4.93 14.58
C TRP A 227 10.10 -3.91 15.36
N GLN A 228 11.19 -4.38 15.98
CA GLN A 228 12.07 -3.48 16.74
C GLN A 228 13.07 -2.75 15.84
N ASN A 229 13.63 -3.44 14.85
CA ASN A 229 14.74 -2.91 14.07
C ASN A 229 14.71 -3.34 12.60
N THR A 230 13.73 -2.87 11.86
CA THR A 230 13.69 -3.00 10.40
C THR A 230 13.64 -1.61 9.74
N PRO A 231 14.39 -1.41 8.64
CA PRO A 231 14.29 -0.19 7.84
C PRO A 231 12.91 -0.01 7.21
N HIS A 232 12.59 1.23 6.85
CA HIS A 232 11.35 1.59 6.15
C HIS A 232 11.03 0.64 4.98
N VAL A 233 9.78 0.17 4.90
CA VAL A 233 9.23 -0.74 3.87
C VAL A 233 10.05 -2.02 3.60
N SER A 234 10.91 -2.39 4.54
CA SER A 234 11.86 -3.51 4.38
C SER A 234 11.52 -4.69 5.31
N HIS A 235 10.34 -4.69 5.93
CA HIS A 235 9.94 -5.69 6.91
C HIS A 235 9.88 -7.09 6.32
N PHE A 236 9.27 -7.24 5.14
CA PHE A 236 9.21 -8.53 4.44
C PHE A 236 10.60 -9.08 4.09
N HIS A 237 11.58 -8.20 3.83
CA HIS A 237 12.94 -8.63 3.55
C HIS A 237 13.63 -9.23 4.80
N HIS A 238 13.39 -8.64 5.98
CA HIS A 238 14.09 -9.02 7.22
C HIS A 238 13.36 -10.13 7.98
N HIS A 239 12.02 -10.14 7.93
CA HIS A 239 11.17 -11.08 8.66
C HIS A 239 10.11 -11.69 7.72
N PRO A 240 10.51 -12.45 6.68
CA PRO A 240 9.59 -12.94 5.66
C PRO A 240 8.46 -13.81 6.24
N ASP A 241 8.80 -14.73 7.15
CA ASP A 241 7.85 -15.68 7.72
C ASP A 241 6.79 -14.95 8.58
N GLU A 242 7.23 -14.07 9.48
CA GLU A 242 6.34 -13.26 10.32
C GLU A 242 5.47 -12.29 9.51
N TYR A 243 6.03 -11.71 8.44
CA TYR A 243 5.31 -10.80 7.56
C TYR A 243 4.20 -11.53 6.82
N VAL A 244 4.50 -12.68 6.22
CA VAL A 244 3.51 -13.51 5.51
C VAL A 244 2.45 -14.02 6.47
N GLU A 245 2.83 -14.53 7.63
CA GLU A 245 1.88 -14.94 8.68
C GLU A 245 0.91 -13.79 9.03
N SER A 246 1.41 -12.57 9.18
CA SER A 246 0.58 -11.40 9.50
C SER A 246 -0.42 -11.09 8.37
N ILE A 247 0.03 -11.16 7.11
CA ILE A 247 -0.83 -10.95 5.94
C ILE A 247 -1.91 -12.03 5.87
N LEU A 248 -1.54 -13.31 5.96
CA LEU A 248 -2.49 -14.43 5.84
C LEU A 248 -3.51 -14.41 6.98
N THR A 249 -3.07 -14.23 8.22
CA THR A 249 -3.96 -14.11 9.39
C THR A 249 -4.97 -12.98 9.22
N PHE A 250 -4.54 -11.85 8.66
CA PHE A 250 -5.45 -10.75 8.36
C PHE A 250 -6.45 -11.12 7.25
N MET A 251 -5.99 -11.73 6.16
CA MET A 251 -6.88 -12.19 5.07
C MET A 251 -7.93 -13.18 5.57
N ASP A 252 -7.55 -14.12 6.43
CA ASP A 252 -8.46 -15.07 7.07
C ASP A 252 -9.54 -14.33 7.88
N SER A 253 -9.13 -13.33 8.67
CA SER A 253 -10.04 -12.56 9.53
C SER A 253 -11.10 -11.76 8.77
N ILE A 254 -10.85 -11.43 7.49
CA ILE A 254 -11.79 -10.73 6.60
C ILE A 254 -12.48 -11.68 5.62
N GLY A 255 -12.41 -13.00 5.84
CA GLY A 255 -13.10 -14.01 5.05
C GLY A 255 -12.44 -14.35 3.71
N LEU A 256 -11.16 -14.03 3.55
CA LEU A 256 -10.39 -14.31 2.33
C LEU A 256 -9.35 -15.44 2.51
N GLY A 257 -9.40 -16.15 3.63
CA GLY A 257 -8.40 -17.15 4.05
C GLY A 257 -8.38 -18.49 3.32
N SER A 258 -9.21 -18.66 2.29
CA SER A 258 -9.40 -19.94 1.62
C SER A 258 -9.18 -19.86 0.11
N VAL A 259 -8.18 -19.10 -0.32
CA VAL A 259 -7.70 -19.14 -1.71
C VAL A 259 -6.37 -19.91 -1.74
N HIS A 260 -6.49 -21.24 -1.58
CA HIS A 260 -5.39 -22.23 -1.61
C HIS A 260 -4.21 -21.98 -0.65
N THR A 261 -4.03 -22.91 0.29
CA THR A 261 -2.79 -23.07 1.04
C THR A 261 -1.62 -23.19 0.04
N PRO A 262 -0.59 -22.33 0.10
CA PRO A 262 0.55 -22.48 -0.78
C PRO A 262 1.27 -23.77 -0.42
N ASN A 263 1.69 -24.50 -1.44
CA ASN A 263 2.66 -25.57 -1.25
C ASN A 263 3.92 -24.94 -0.65
N LYS A 264 4.32 -25.36 0.57
CA LYS A 264 5.50 -24.83 1.30
C LYS A 264 6.75 -24.80 0.42
N ASP A 265 6.83 -25.69 -0.56
CA ASP A 265 7.92 -25.82 -1.53
C ASP A 265 8.12 -24.58 -2.40
N ILE A 266 7.05 -23.87 -2.80
CA ILE A 266 7.15 -22.65 -3.63
C ILE A 266 7.69 -21.49 -2.79
N PHE A 267 7.28 -21.43 -1.52
CA PHE A 267 7.73 -20.41 -0.57
C PHE A 267 9.22 -20.59 -0.26
N GLU A 268 9.69 -21.82 -0.04
CA GLU A 268 11.10 -22.13 0.15
C GLU A 268 11.93 -21.89 -1.13
N GLU A 269 11.40 -22.19 -2.32
CA GLU A 269 12.09 -21.87 -3.59
C GLU A 269 12.26 -20.37 -3.84
N GLU A 270 11.25 -19.55 -3.54
CA GLU A 270 11.37 -18.08 -3.65
C GLU A 270 12.31 -17.52 -2.56
N LYS A 271 12.29 -18.10 -1.35
CA LYS A 271 13.20 -17.76 -0.23
C LYS A 271 14.65 -18.08 -0.56
N GLU A 272 14.94 -19.23 -1.18
CA GLU A 272 16.28 -19.60 -1.66
C GLU A 272 16.76 -18.72 -2.82
N LYS A 273 15.90 -18.45 -3.81
CA LYS A 273 16.23 -17.54 -4.93
C LYS A 273 16.50 -16.11 -4.46
N PHE A 274 15.84 -15.69 -3.38
CA PHE A 274 15.99 -14.36 -2.80
C PHE A 274 17.24 -14.24 -1.92
N THR A 275 17.55 -15.26 -1.11
CA THR A 275 18.76 -15.30 -0.29
C THR A 275 20.03 -15.46 -1.13
N SER A 276 19.99 -16.16 -2.27
CA SER A 276 21.16 -16.28 -3.15
C SER A 276 21.49 -15.00 -3.93
N LYS A 277 20.48 -14.21 -4.31
CA LYS A 277 20.66 -12.90 -4.99
C LYS A 277 21.17 -11.78 -4.10
N MET A 278 21.16 -11.95 -2.78
CA MET A 278 21.68 -10.98 -1.81
C MET A 278 23.13 -11.26 -1.41
N ARG A 279 23.67 -12.44 -1.76
CA ARG A 279 25.05 -12.84 -1.49
C ARG A 279 26.03 -12.47 -2.62
N ASN A 280 25.53 -11.87 -3.71
CA ASN A 280 26.31 -11.39 -4.87
C ASN A 280 26.08 -9.90 -5.11
#